data_AF-A0A8E2J0A4-F1
#
_entry.id   AF-A0A8E2J0A4-F1
#
_cell.length_a   1.000
_cell.length_b   1.000
_cell.length_c   1.000
_cell.angle_alpha   90.00
_cell.angle_beta   90.00
_cell.angle_gamma   90.00
#
_symmetry.space_group_name_H-M   'P 1'
#
loop_
_entity.id
_entity.type
_entity.pdbx_description
1 polymer ?
#
loop_
_entity_poly.entity_id
_entity_poly.type
_entity_poly.pdbx_seq_one_letter_code
_entity_poly.pdbx_strand_id
1 'polypeptide(L)' 'MRRVPLAVWFSVLLLIAALAMPIKQRCGTPSRSCASTLDANGNLHYYYEVEPLGVFLLEMITGTNIRWYYTSGEEIS' A
#
# COMPACT_ATOMS: atom_id res chain seq x y z
N MET A 1 -38.52 -6.38 -4.60
CA MET A 1 -37.74 -5.41 -5.41
C MET A 1 -36.90 -4.42 -4.57
N ARG A 2 -37.25 -4.07 -3.31
CA ARG A 2 -36.49 -3.10 -2.48
C ARG A 2 -35.17 -3.62 -1.87
N ARG A 3 -34.92 -4.93 -1.85
CA ARG A 3 -33.70 -5.52 -1.24
C ARG A 3 -32.48 -5.55 -2.17
N VAL A 4 -32.72 -5.60 -3.49
CA VAL A 4 -31.66 -5.58 -4.51
C VAL A 4 -30.82 -4.30 -4.45
N PRO A 5 -31.40 -3.07 -4.41
CA PRO A 5 -30.60 -1.87 -4.31
C PRO A 5 -29.79 -1.83 -3.00
N LEU A 6 -30.36 -2.33 -1.90
CA LEU A 6 -29.68 -2.34 -0.60
C LEU A 6 -28.46 -3.27 -0.59
N ALA A 7 -28.59 -4.47 -1.19
CA ALA A 7 -27.49 -5.42 -1.32
C ALA A 7 -26.36 -4.85 -2.20
N VAL A 8 -26.71 -4.20 -3.32
CA VAL A 8 -25.72 -3.57 -4.21
C VAL A 8 -24.94 -2.49 -3.47
N TRP A 9 -25.62 -1.60 -2.74
CA TRP A 9 -24.97 -0.57 -1.93
C TRP A 9 -24.02 -1.15 -0.88
N PHE A 10 -24.45 -2.20 -0.20
CA PHE A 10 -23.63 -2.86 0.81
C PHE A 10 -22.37 -3.49 0.21
N SER A 11 -22.50 -4.15 -0.94
CA SER A 11 -21.36 -4.73 -1.66
C SER A 11 -20.37 -3.66 -2.10
N VAL A 12 -20.85 -2.52 -2.61
CA VAL A 12 -19.98 -1.40 -2.99
C VAL A 12 -19.24 -0.83 -1.78
N LEU A 13 -19.92 -0.64 -0.65
CA LEU A 13 -19.29 -0.17 0.59
C LEU A 13 -18.21 -1.13 1.10
N LEU A 14 -18.47 -2.44 1.07
CA LEU A 14 -17.50 -3.44 1.47
C LEU A 14 -16.27 -3.44 0.55
N LEU A 15 -16.47 -3.28 -0.76
CA LEU A 15 -15.38 -3.18 -1.72
C LEU A 15 -14.49 -1.95 -1.45
N ILE A 16 -15.10 -0.78 -1.22
CA ILE A 16 -14.38 0.46 -0.90
C ILE A 16 -13.59 0.28 0.41
N ALA A 17 -14.21 -0.31 1.43
CA ALA A 17 -13.56 -0.57 2.71
C ALA A 17 -12.35 -1.52 2.56
N ALA A 18 -12.48 -2.57 1.73
CA ALA A 18 -11.38 -3.48 1.43
C ALA A 18 -10.23 -2.77 0.70
N LEU A 19 -10.52 -1.92 -0.29
CA LEU A 19 -9.51 -1.15 -1.02
C LEU A 19 -8.81 -0.09 -0.14
N ALA A 20 -9.50 0.40 0.88
CA ALA A 20 -8.95 1.36 1.84
C ALA A 20 -8.09 0.69 2.94
N MET A 21 -8.09 -0.65 3.04
CA MET A 21 -7.32 -1.34 4.08
C MET A 21 -5.83 -1.02 3.96
N PRO A 22 -5.15 -0.73 5.09
CA PRO A 22 -3.74 -0.43 5.10
C PRO A 22 -2.92 -1.69 4.84
N ILE A 23 -2.06 -1.66 3.83
CA ILE A 23 -1.06 -2.69 3.58
C ILE A 23 0.34 -2.12 3.83
N LYS A 24 1.18 -2.90 4.51
CA LYS A 24 2.60 -2.55 4.69
C LYS A 24 3.41 -3.09 3.53
N GLN A 25 4.12 -2.21 2.84
CA GLN A 25 4.94 -2.49 1.69
C GLN A 25 6.40 -2.25 2.05
N ARG A 26 7.21 -3.29 2.05
CA ARG A 26 8.67 -3.12 2.07
C ARG A 26 9.11 -2.68 0.69
N CYS A 27 9.98 -1.67 0.62
CA CYS A 27 10.53 -1.12 -0.61
C CYS A 27 9.49 -0.42 -1.49
N GLY A 28 8.70 0.47 -0.86
CA GLY A 28 7.54 1.18 -1.43
C GLY A 28 7.62 1.44 -2.94
N THR A 29 6.94 0.59 -3.71
CA THR A 29 6.83 0.58 -5.18
C THR A 29 8.04 -0.02 -5.94
N PRO A 30 7.82 -0.66 -7.11
CA PRO A 30 8.89 -1.23 -7.95
C PRO A 30 9.95 -0.21 -8.44
N SER A 31 9.73 1.09 -8.21
CA SER A 31 10.61 2.17 -8.66
C SER A 31 11.56 2.71 -7.57
N ARG A 32 11.42 2.31 -6.29
CA ARG A 32 12.34 2.71 -5.21
C ARG A 32 13.35 1.61 -4.90
N SER A 33 14.61 2.01 -4.69
CA SER A 33 15.68 1.11 -4.29
C SER A 33 15.39 0.50 -2.92
N CYS A 34 15.33 -0.83 -2.88
CA CYS A 34 14.81 -1.64 -1.78
C CYS A 34 15.74 -1.75 -0.55
N ALA A 35 16.95 -1.20 -0.61
CA ALA A 35 17.85 -1.14 0.54
C ALA A 35 18.61 0.19 0.49
N SER A 36 18.59 0.95 1.58
CA SER A 36 19.60 1.99 1.79
C SER A 36 20.91 1.35 2.21
N THR A 37 22.01 2.07 2.00
CA THR A 37 23.37 1.66 2.38
C THR A 37 23.44 1.08 3.80
N LEU A 38 24.35 0.12 4.02
CA LEU A 38 24.65 -0.42 5.35
C LEU A 38 24.98 0.74 6.31
N ASP A 39 24.43 0.69 7.53
CA ASP A 39 24.83 1.61 8.58
C ASP A 39 26.23 1.27 9.14
N ALA A 40 26.75 2.14 10.02
CA ALA A 40 28.06 1.94 10.64
C ALA A 40 28.18 0.67 11.50
N ASN A 41 27.05 0.03 11.83
CA ASN A 41 26.96 -1.21 12.60
C ASN A 41 26.71 -2.44 11.70
N GLY A 42 26.60 -2.25 10.38
CA GLY A 42 26.34 -3.33 9.42
C GLY A 42 24.87 -3.73 9.28
N ASN A 43 23.92 -2.93 9.79
CA ASN A 43 22.50 -3.22 9.61
C ASN A 43 21.97 -2.67 8.28
N LEU A 44 21.01 -3.38 7.72
CA LEU A 44 20.27 -2.97 6.53
C LEU A 44 19.04 -2.18 6.94
N HIS A 45 18.90 -0.99 6.37
CA HIS A 45 17.73 -0.13 6.55
C HIS A 45 16.82 -0.30 5.33
N TYR A 46 15.58 -0.70 5.59
CA TYR A 46 14.55 -0.92 4.58
C TYR A 46 13.52 0.18 4.66
N TYR A 47 13.34 0.92 3.58
CA TYR A 47 12.24 1.86 3.47
C TYR A 47 10.91 1.11 3.34
N TYR A 48 9.90 1.49 4.13
CA TYR A 48 8.55 0.93 4.03
C TYR A 48 7.50 2.04 3.87
N GLU A 49 6.41 1.69 3.20
CA GLU A 49 5.22 2.53 3.08
C GLU A 49 4.00 1.73 3.55
N VAL A 50 3.07 2.41 4.19
CA VAL A 50 1.76 1.88 4.53
C VAL A 50 0.74 2.63 3.72
N GLU A 51 0.14 1.96 2.75
CA GLU A 51 -0.74 2.57 1.77
C GLU A 51 -2.07 1.83 1.65
N PRO A 52 -3.09 2.43 1.04
CA PRO A 52 -4.32 1.71 0.74
C PRO A 52 -4.04 0.58 -0.27
N LEU A 53 -4.62 -0.61 -0.04
CA LEU A 53 -4.53 -1.73 -0.97
C LEU A 53 -4.87 -1.33 -2.42
N GLY A 54 -5.85 -0.45 -2.61
CA GLY A 54 -6.22 0.05 -3.93
C GLY A 54 -5.11 0.86 -4.61
N VAL A 55 -4.32 1.64 -3.86
CA VAL A 55 -3.18 2.40 -4.41
C VAL A 55 -2.11 1.43 -4.87
N PHE A 56 -1.72 0.49 -4.00
CA PHE A 56 -0.74 -0.54 -4.35
C PHE A 56 -1.10 -1.29 -5.64
N LEU A 57 -2.37 -1.72 -5.77
CA LEU A 57 -2.83 -2.43 -6.96
C LEU A 57 -2.75 -1.55 -8.21
N LEU A 58 -3.10 -0.27 -8.10
CA LEU A 58 -2.99 0.67 -9.22
C LEU A 58 -1.53 0.88 -9.62
N GLU A 59 -0.61 1.04 -8.68
CA GLU A 59 0.82 1.16 -8.96
C GLU A 59 1.39 -0.08 -9.64
N MET A 60 0.99 -1.28 -9.18
CA MET A 60 1.40 -2.54 -9.80
C MET A 60 0.92 -2.66 -11.25
N ILE A 61 -0.32 -2.24 -11.53
CA ILE A 61 -0.91 -2.32 -12.87
C ILE A 61 -0.34 -1.24 -13.79
N THR A 62 -0.17 -0.02 -13.29
CA THR A 62 0.27 1.13 -14.09
C THR A 62 1.79 1.26 -14.19
N GLY A 63 2.54 0.61 -13.30
CA GLY A 63 3.98 0.81 -13.16
C GLY A 63 4.37 2.21 -12.70
N THR A 64 3.42 3.01 -12.21
CA THR A 64 3.65 4.38 -11.75
C THR A 64 3.76 4.44 -10.23
N ASN A 65 4.44 5.45 -9.71
CA ASN A 65 4.51 5.73 -8.27
C ASN A 65 3.46 6.81 -7.95
N ILE A 66 2.35 6.37 -7.38
CA ILE A 66 1.26 7.19 -6.86
C ILE A 66 1.62 7.44 -5.39
N ARG A 67 2.29 8.56 -5.09
CA ARG A 67 2.76 8.96 -3.74
C ARG A 67 1.61 9.22 -2.75
N TRP A 68 0.76 8.23 -2.52
CA TRP A 68 -0.41 8.30 -1.66
C TRP A 68 -0.41 7.16 -0.66
N TYR A 69 0.17 7.44 0.49
CA TYR A 69 0.34 6.52 1.61
C TYR A 69 -0.22 7.14 2.88
N TYR A 70 -0.62 6.31 3.83
CA TYR A 70 -1.02 6.73 5.18
C TYR A 70 0.20 7.09 6.04
N THR A 71 1.26 6.30 5.96
CA THR A 71 2.52 6.54 6.67
C THR A 71 3.69 5.88 5.94
N SER A 72 4.90 6.37 6.16
CA SER A 72 6.14 5.79 5.64
C SER A 72 7.26 5.92 6.66
N GLY A 73 8.30 5.10 6.51
CA GLY A 73 9.44 5.11 7.41
C GLY A 73 10.51 4.12 7.01
N GLU A 74 11.44 3.88 7.93
CA GLU A 74 12.52 2.91 7.76
C GLU A 74 12.45 1.86 8.86
N GLU A 75 12.72 0.61 8.51
CA GLU A 75 12.84 -0.51 9.44
C GLU A 75 14.21 -1.18 9.31
N ILE A 76 14.80 -1.51 10.46
CA ILE A 76 16.06 -2.25 10.57
C ILE A 76 15.77 -3.75 10.60
N SER A 77 16.55 -4.52 9.84
CA SER A 77 16.54 -5.99 9.88
C SER A 77 17.76 -6.56 10.59
#